data_AF-A0AA97IUP0-F1
#
_entry.id   AF-A0AA97IUP0-F1
#
_cell.length_a   1.000
_cell.length_b   1.000
_cell.length_c   1.000
_cell.angle_alpha   90.00
_cell.angle_beta   90.00
_cell.angle_gamma   90.00
#
_symmetry.space_group_name_H-M   'P 1'
#
loop_
_entity.id
_entity.type
_entity.pdbx_description
1 polymer ?
#
loop_
_entity_poly.entity_id
_entity_poly.type
_entity_poly.pdbx_seq_one_letter_code
_entity_poly.pdbx_strand_id
1 'polypeptide(L)'
;MQRYHKRTFQRRPSVNTPSPDSVIYQGEWVEFTPYEVGFLKYGTFVCPENFGSEFFMGRMIKKLPESRISYLHGMWSSIFSVNLLYLWNTISDLEEFWHRWTRDKIIDLEEDPNLPTRPYELKSHMYVPAGNLSSAFRGVLTDRLSVAQYYNFLKGLQLHSNYLENEQFQRWKATVLDCCPNQLTEHEDHVGLVDAGFFINTSCPPLLRKERKVDIILHLSYSGGSQTLPLEEACKFYSEQGIPFPNVVLTEEDKKNPKECYYFNQTGTPECPDLLFFPLVNDTFQHYRAPGEKRNNDEIDAGKVDVSSINSPYGTHLLTYSDDNFDKLVNLSEYNILNNQHMILQALHAVVTRKRQHY
;
A
#
# COMPACT_ATOMS: atom_id res chain seq x y z
N MET A 1 5.19 -5.15 -17.04
CA MET A 1 4.22 -6.06 -16.40
C MET A 1 3.71 -5.35 -15.15
N GLN A 2 2.57 -4.65 -15.24
CA GLN A 2 1.99 -3.96 -14.09
C GLN A 2 1.45 -5.01 -13.11
N ARG A 3 1.99 -5.01 -11.89
CA ARG A 3 1.48 -5.83 -10.77
C ARG A 3 0.60 -4.93 -9.92
N TYR A 4 -0.63 -5.37 -9.70
CA TYR A 4 -1.61 -4.63 -8.93
C TYR A 4 -1.86 -5.36 -7.62
N HIS A 5 -1.98 -4.59 -6.53
CA HIS A 5 -2.05 -5.12 -5.17
C HIS A 5 -3.24 -4.53 -4.45
N LYS A 6 -3.95 -5.36 -3.70
CA LYS A 6 -5.10 -4.92 -2.91
C LYS A 6 -5.03 -5.50 -1.51
N ARG A 7 -5.72 -4.84 -0.59
CA ARG A 7 -6.05 -5.43 0.71
C ARG A 7 -7.47 -5.99 0.63
N THR A 8 -7.67 -7.15 1.23
CA THR A 8 -9.01 -7.64 1.53
C THR A 8 -9.63 -6.81 2.63
N PHE A 9 -10.95 -6.75 2.63
CA PHE A 9 -11.71 -6.05 3.63
C PHE A 9 -12.69 -7.03 4.26
N GLN A 10 -12.47 -7.36 5.53
CA GLN A 10 -13.38 -8.16 6.33
C GLN A 10 -13.86 -7.39 7.54
N ARG A 11 -15.19 -7.31 7.70
CA ARG A 11 -15.85 -6.78 8.88
C ARG A 11 -16.07 -7.92 9.86
N ARG A 12 -15.36 -7.94 10.99
CA ARG A 12 -15.64 -8.87 12.08
C ARG A 12 -15.95 -8.11 13.37
N PRO A 13 -17.04 -8.45 14.09
CA PRO A 13 -17.26 -7.94 15.44
C PRO A 13 -16.17 -8.49 16.35
N SER A 14 -15.57 -7.65 17.20
CA SER A 14 -14.69 -8.14 18.25
C SER A 14 -15.53 -8.91 19.29
N VAL A 15 -15.05 -10.08 19.70
CA VAL A 15 -15.59 -10.79 20.86
C VAL A 15 -14.65 -10.44 22.01
N ASN A 16 -15.17 -9.73 23.02
CA ASN A 16 -14.52 -9.26 24.27
C ASN A 16 -14.06 -7.79 24.35
N THR A 17 -14.74 -6.84 23.72
CA THR A 17 -14.84 -5.48 24.30
C THR A 17 -16.26 -5.18 24.75
N PRO A 18 -16.47 -4.48 25.87
CA PRO A 18 -17.81 -4.14 26.38
C PRO A 18 -18.56 -3.13 25.50
N SER A 19 -17.96 -2.65 24.41
CA SER A 19 -18.65 -1.86 23.38
C SER A 19 -18.94 -2.69 22.13
N PRO A 20 -20.20 -2.76 21.65
CA PRO A 20 -20.57 -3.44 20.39
C PRO A 20 -20.04 -2.74 19.12
N ASP A 21 -19.24 -1.69 19.25
CA ASP A 21 -18.82 -0.79 18.16
C ASP A 21 -17.33 -0.91 17.75
N SER A 22 -16.56 -1.82 18.35
CA SER A 22 -15.16 -2.04 17.96
C SER A 22 -15.06 -3.00 16.76
N VAL A 23 -15.02 -2.40 15.55
CA VAL A 23 -14.75 -3.12 14.30
C VAL A 23 -13.24 -3.12 14.06
N ILE A 24 -12.60 -4.29 14.12
CA ILE A 24 -11.19 -4.45 13.72
C ILE A 24 -11.16 -4.68 12.21
N TYR A 25 -10.47 -3.81 11.49
CA TYR A 25 -10.28 -3.95 10.05
C TYR A 25 -9.09 -4.85 9.75
N GLN A 26 -9.36 -6.00 9.13
CA GLN A 26 -8.33 -6.92 8.68
C GLN A 26 -8.03 -6.68 7.20
N GLY A 27 -6.80 -6.26 6.91
CA GLY A 27 -6.31 -6.03 5.55
C GLY A 27 -5.31 -7.10 5.12
N GLU A 28 -5.74 -8.07 4.31
CA GLU A 28 -4.84 -9.11 3.77
C GLU A 28 -4.43 -8.81 2.33
N TRP A 29 -3.15 -8.93 2.00
CA TRP A 29 -2.66 -8.60 0.66
C TRP A 29 -3.04 -9.68 -0.37
N VAL A 30 -3.71 -9.25 -1.44
CA VAL A 30 -4.00 -10.04 -2.64
C VAL A 30 -3.16 -9.52 -3.79
N GLU A 31 -2.35 -10.41 -4.37
CA GLU A 31 -1.52 -10.16 -5.54
C GLU A 31 -2.27 -10.55 -6.81
N PHE A 32 -2.20 -9.69 -7.83
CA PHE A 32 -2.69 -9.97 -9.17
C PHE A 32 -1.52 -9.97 -10.16
N THR A 33 -1.36 -11.07 -10.89
CA THR A 33 -0.45 -11.20 -12.01
C THR A 33 -1.18 -11.82 -13.20
N PRO A 34 -0.65 -11.73 -14.43
CA PRO A 34 -1.18 -12.46 -15.58
C PRO A 34 -1.17 -13.99 -15.44
N TYR A 35 -0.46 -14.54 -14.45
CA TYR A 35 -0.34 -15.99 -14.24
C TYR A 35 -1.19 -16.50 -13.08
N GLU A 36 -1.36 -15.67 -12.05
CA GLU A 36 -2.00 -16.07 -10.81
C GLU A 36 -2.55 -14.86 -10.05
N VAL A 37 -3.65 -15.10 -9.32
CA VAL A 37 -4.25 -14.20 -8.33
C VAL A 37 -4.30 -14.94 -7.01
N GLY A 38 -3.84 -14.32 -5.92
CA GLY A 38 -3.77 -15.04 -4.64
C GLY A 38 -3.44 -14.21 -3.43
N PHE A 39 -3.62 -14.83 -2.27
CA PHE A 39 -3.33 -14.25 -0.97
C PHE A 39 -1.89 -14.53 -0.56
N LEU A 40 -1.12 -13.48 -0.29
CA LEU A 40 0.27 -13.64 0.14
C LEU A 40 0.40 -14.40 1.46
N LYS A 41 -0.51 -14.14 2.39
CA LYS A 41 -0.53 -14.70 3.75
C LYS A 41 -0.74 -16.22 3.77
N TYR A 42 -1.61 -16.72 2.90
CA TYR A 42 -1.96 -18.14 2.84
C TYR A 42 -1.12 -18.92 1.83
N GLY A 43 -0.40 -18.23 0.93
CA GLY A 43 0.33 -18.88 -0.16
C GLY A 43 -0.60 -19.55 -1.18
N THR A 44 -1.86 -19.15 -1.23
CA THR A 44 -2.90 -19.78 -2.06
C THR A 44 -3.24 -18.90 -3.25
N PHE A 45 -3.15 -19.48 -4.44
CA PHE A 45 -3.28 -18.80 -5.72
C PHE A 45 -4.18 -19.58 -6.68
N VAL A 46 -4.86 -18.87 -7.58
CA VAL A 46 -5.66 -19.41 -8.67
C VAL A 46 -5.27 -18.73 -9.99
N CYS A 47 -5.51 -19.39 -11.13
CA CYS A 47 -5.37 -18.74 -12.43
C CYS A 47 -6.30 -17.51 -12.54
N PRO A 48 -5.88 -16.41 -13.18
CA PRO A 48 -6.70 -15.19 -13.30
C PRO A 48 -8.06 -15.45 -13.97
N GLU A 49 -8.09 -16.34 -14.96
CA GLU A 49 -9.31 -16.78 -15.65
C GLU A 49 -10.39 -17.35 -14.72
N ASN A 50 -9.95 -17.88 -13.57
CA ASN A 50 -10.78 -18.54 -12.59
C ASN A 50 -11.12 -17.61 -11.42
N PHE A 51 -10.48 -16.44 -11.32
CA PHE A 51 -10.76 -15.47 -10.28
C PHE A 51 -12.21 -14.99 -10.40
N GLY A 52 -12.93 -15.03 -9.27
CA GLY A 52 -14.36 -14.75 -9.21
C GLY A 52 -15.26 -15.97 -9.45
N SER A 53 -14.72 -17.14 -9.83
CA SER A 53 -15.48 -18.40 -9.88
C SER A 53 -15.76 -18.96 -8.48
N GLU A 54 -16.71 -19.90 -8.36
CA GLU A 54 -17.05 -20.53 -7.08
C GLU A 54 -16.13 -21.72 -6.80
N PHE A 55 -15.58 -21.79 -5.58
CA PHE A 55 -14.71 -22.88 -5.13
C PHE A 55 -15.21 -23.47 -3.82
N PHE A 56 -14.82 -24.72 -3.57
CA PHE A 56 -14.94 -25.39 -2.28
C PHE A 56 -13.81 -26.39 -2.10
N MET A 57 -13.11 -26.32 -0.97
CA MET A 57 -11.99 -27.22 -0.64
C MET A 57 -10.92 -27.29 -1.75
N GLY A 58 -10.56 -26.12 -2.29
CA GLY A 58 -9.56 -25.99 -3.35
C GLY A 58 -10.00 -26.50 -4.73
N ARG A 59 -11.26 -26.93 -4.89
CA ARG A 59 -11.83 -27.38 -6.17
C ARG A 59 -12.83 -26.36 -6.68
N MET A 60 -12.77 -26.07 -7.98
CA MET A 60 -13.76 -25.22 -8.61
C MET A 60 -15.09 -25.96 -8.73
N ILE A 61 -16.14 -25.38 -8.18
CA ILE A 61 -17.50 -25.93 -8.21
C ILE A 61 -18.26 -25.38 -9.42
N LYS A 62 -18.03 -24.10 -9.74
CA LYS A 62 -18.69 -23.43 -10.85
C LYS A 62 -17.77 -22.38 -11.46
N LYS A 63 -17.44 -22.58 -12.73
CA LYS A 63 -16.67 -21.61 -13.51
C LYS A 63 -17.58 -20.44 -13.91
N LEU A 64 -17.16 -19.23 -13.59
CA LEU A 64 -17.73 -18.00 -14.12
C LEU A 64 -16.82 -17.43 -15.22
N PRO A 65 -17.35 -16.61 -16.15
CA PRO A 65 -16.53 -15.93 -17.13
C PRO A 65 -15.49 -15.03 -16.45
N GLU A 66 -14.29 -14.97 -17.01
CA GLU A 66 -13.24 -14.06 -16.54
C GLU A 66 -13.76 -12.61 -16.57
N SER A 67 -13.48 -11.89 -15.49
CA SER A 67 -13.83 -10.48 -15.40
C SER A 67 -13.03 -9.67 -16.41
N ARG A 68 -13.70 -8.80 -17.16
CA ARG A 68 -12.98 -7.86 -18.05
C ARG A 68 -12.04 -7.00 -17.21
N ILE A 69 -10.89 -6.67 -17.78
CA ILE A 69 -9.85 -5.86 -17.12
C ILE A 69 -10.40 -4.52 -16.58
N SER A 70 -11.44 -3.94 -17.20
CA SER A 70 -12.09 -2.71 -16.72
C SER A 70 -12.72 -2.87 -15.33
N TYR A 71 -13.27 -4.04 -15.01
CA TYR A 71 -13.79 -4.32 -13.66
C TYR A 71 -12.67 -4.48 -12.65
N LEU A 72 -11.56 -5.12 -13.06
CA LEU A 72 -10.37 -5.21 -12.23
C LEU A 72 -9.75 -3.83 -11.97
N HIS A 73 -9.69 -2.96 -12.99
CA HIS A 73 -9.29 -1.57 -12.84
C HIS A 73 -10.21 -0.83 -11.86
N GLY A 74 -11.53 -0.94 -12.01
CA GLY A 74 -12.49 -0.32 -11.10
C GLY A 74 -12.32 -0.77 -9.64
N MET A 75 -12.06 -2.06 -9.41
CA MET A 75 -11.67 -2.58 -8.09
C MET A 75 -10.30 -2.04 -7.65
N TRP A 76 -9.33 -2.00 -8.56
CA TRP A 76 -8.00 -1.49 -8.28
C TRP A 76 -7.92 0.02 -8.16
N SER A 77 -9.03 0.71 -8.37
CA SER A 77 -9.16 2.14 -8.18
C SER A 77 -10.44 2.43 -7.40
N SER A 78 -10.86 1.54 -6.50
CA SER A 78 -12.12 1.71 -5.77
C SER A 78 -12.09 2.87 -4.78
N ILE A 79 -10.93 3.51 -4.58
CA ILE A 79 -10.85 4.82 -3.90
C ILE A 79 -11.75 5.87 -4.59
N PHE A 80 -11.94 5.77 -5.91
CA PHE A 80 -12.80 6.68 -6.67
C PHE A 80 -14.30 6.44 -6.46
N SER A 81 -14.74 5.26 -6.03
CA SER A 81 -16.16 4.99 -5.79
C SER A 81 -16.67 5.68 -4.52
N VAL A 82 -15.81 5.83 -3.50
CA VAL A 82 -16.12 6.64 -2.31
C VAL A 82 -16.08 8.12 -2.66
N ASN A 83 -15.08 8.50 -3.48
CA ASN A 83 -14.92 9.87 -3.92
C ASN A 83 -16.15 10.35 -4.70
N LEU A 84 -16.76 9.52 -5.56
CA LEU A 84 -17.98 9.90 -6.28
C LEU A 84 -19.15 10.30 -5.36
N LEU A 85 -19.29 9.65 -4.20
CA LEU A 85 -20.34 9.94 -3.22
C LEU A 85 -20.00 11.16 -2.35
N TYR A 86 -18.71 11.42 -2.12
CA TYR A 86 -18.19 12.50 -1.26
C TYR A 86 -17.93 13.81 -2.01
N LEU A 87 -17.58 13.74 -3.31
CA LEU A 87 -17.44 14.85 -4.26
C LEU A 87 -18.70 15.73 -4.32
N TRP A 88 -19.85 15.15 -4.00
CA TRP A 88 -21.11 15.90 -3.96
C TRP A 88 -21.23 16.81 -2.72
N ASN A 89 -20.50 16.54 -1.63
CA ASN A 89 -20.81 17.14 -0.34
C ASN A 89 -19.76 18.06 0.30
N THR A 90 -18.44 17.92 0.16
CA THR A 90 -17.49 18.97 0.62
C THR A 90 -16.03 18.71 0.24
N ILE A 91 -15.31 19.77 -0.17
CA ILE A 91 -13.87 19.77 -0.46
C ILE A 91 -13.14 20.54 0.65
N SER A 92 -12.18 19.89 1.32
CA SER A 92 -10.97 20.49 1.91
C SER A 92 -10.14 19.36 2.53
N ASP A 93 -8.99 19.09 1.91
CA ASP A 93 -7.92 18.16 2.31
C ASP A 93 -8.30 16.69 2.58
N LEU A 94 -8.33 15.91 1.50
CA LEU A 94 -8.74 14.51 1.51
C LEU A 94 -7.73 13.59 2.20
N GLU A 95 -6.42 13.82 2.10
CA GLU A 95 -5.42 12.89 2.65
C GLU A 95 -5.42 12.90 4.19
N GLU A 96 -5.38 14.08 4.82
CA GLU A 96 -5.50 14.22 6.28
C GLU A 96 -6.88 13.75 6.77
N PHE A 97 -7.94 13.99 5.98
CA PHE A 97 -9.26 13.44 6.21
C PHE A 97 -9.24 11.90 6.20
N TRP A 98 -8.65 11.27 5.18
CA TRP A 98 -8.57 9.81 5.07
C TRP A 98 -7.81 9.21 6.25
N HIS A 99 -6.62 9.73 6.56
CA HIS A 99 -5.83 9.27 7.72
C HIS A 99 -6.61 9.37 9.04
N ARG A 100 -7.44 10.42 9.20
CA ARG A 100 -8.27 10.63 10.39
C ARG A 100 -9.46 9.67 10.49
N TRP A 101 -10.00 9.20 9.37
CA TRP A 101 -11.24 8.41 9.36
C TRP A 101 -11.06 6.90 9.11
N THR A 102 -9.90 6.45 8.58
CA THR A 102 -9.63 5.03 8.29
C THR A 102 -8.78 4.31 9.35
N ARG A 103 -8.10 5.03 10.26
CA ARG A 103 -7.24 4.42 11.28
C ARG A 103 -7.86 4.42 12.68
N ASP A 104 -7.59 3.35 13.42
CA ASP A 104 -7.85 3.29 14.86
C ASP A 104 -6.72 3.97 15.63
N LYS A 105 -7.04 4.77 16.65
CA LYS A 105 -6.05 5.28 17.60
C LYS A 105 -5.80 4.18 18.64
N ILE A 106 -4.71 3.45 18.46
CA ILE A 106 -4.16 2.56 19.49
C ILE A 106 -3.25 3.41 20.37
N ILE A 107 -3.60 3.55 21.65
CA ILE A 107 -2.74 4.19 22.64
C ILE A 107 -2.11 3.05 23.44
N ASP A 108 -0.79 2.88 23.29
CA ASP A 108 -0.03 2.02 24.17
C ASP A 108 0.19 2.77 25.50
N LEU A 109 -0.36 2.24 26.58
CA LEU A 109 -0.07 2.71 27.93
C LEU A 109 1.26 2.10 28.34
N GLU A 110 2.36 2.81 28.09
CA GLU A 110 3.64 2.50 28.72
C GLU A 110 3.61 2.93 30.19
N GLU A 111 3.46 1.97 31.09
CA GLU A 111 4.21 1.99 32.36
C GLU A 111 5.04 0.71 32.40
N ASP A 112 6.34 0.87 32.16
CA ASP A 112 7.35 -0.18 32.14
C ASP A 112 7.56 -0.76 33.56
N PRO A 113 7.15 -2.00 33.89
CA PRO A 113 7.51 -2.61 35.15
C PRO A 113 8.87 -3.30 34.96
N ASN A 114 9.86 -2.87 35.73
CA ASN A 114 11.23 -3.39 35.83
C ASN A 114 11.32 -4.85 36.35
N LEU A 115 10.61 -5.81 35.78
CA LEU A 115 10.72 -7.24 36.13
C LEU A 115 10.53 -8.16 34.91
N PRO A 116 11.23 -9.31 34.85
CA PRO A 116 11.26 -10.16 33.68
C PRO A 116 9.90 -10.84 33.42
N THR A 117 9.25 -10.46 32.32
CA THR A 117 7.94 -10.95 31.88
C THR A 117 8.05 -12.34 31.24
N ARG A 118 7.11 -13.24 31.55
CA ARG A 118 7.03 -14.60 30.98
C ARG A 118 6.51 -14.57 29.53
N PRO A 119 6.87 -15.55 28.66
CA PRO A 119 6.59 -15.52 27.22
C PRO A 119 5.10 -15.66 26.81
N TYR A 120 4.16 -15.72 27.77
CA TYR A 120 2.72 -15.94 27.50
C TYR A 120 1.81 -14.78 27.96
N GLU A 121 2.37 -13.65 28.41
CA GLU A 121 1.56 -12.49 28.80
C GLU A 121 1.13 -11.69 27.57
N LEU A 122 -0.18 -11.67 27.32
CA LEU A 122 -0.82 -10.84 26.30
C LEU A 122 -0.75 -9.37 26.73
N LYS A 123 -0.09 -8.53 25.93
CA LYS A 123 -0.14 -7.06 26.09
C LYS A 123 -1.57 -6.57 25.95
N SER A 124 -2.06 -5.85 26.96
CA SER A 124 -3.35 -5.18 26.93
C SER A 124 -3.25 -3.85 26.18
N HIS A 125 -3.88 -3.75 25.02
CA HIS A 125 -3.97 -2.50 24.24
C HIS A 125 -5.29 -1.77 24.55
N MET A 126 -5.23 -0.46 24.77
CA MET A 126 -6.43 0.37 24.91
C MET A 126 -6.89 0.84 23.53
N TYR A 127 -8.04 0.31 23.10
CA TYR A 127 -8.68 0.70 21.84
C TYR A 127 -9.57 1.91 22.07
N VAL A 128 -9.26 3.04 21.42
CA VAL A 128 -10.17 4.19 21.40
C VAL A 128 -11.04 4.09 20.15
N PRO A 129 -12.36 3.81 20.29
CA PRO A 129 -13.24 3.73 19.14
C PRO A 129 -13.31 5.09 18.44
N ALA A 130 -13.41 5.04 17.11
CA ALA A 130 -13.51 6.24 16.31
C ALA A 130 -14.88 6.93 16.57
N GLY A 131 -14.90 8.27 16.57
CA GLY A 131 -16.12 9.04 16.89
C GLY A 131 -17.28 8.80 15.89
N ASN A 132 -18.50 9.24 16.23
CA ASN A 132 -19.73 8.94 15.47
C ASN A 132 -19.69 9.24 13.96
N LEU A 133 -18.92 10.24 13.54
CA LEU A 133 -18.73 10.56 12.11
C LEU A 133 -17.80 9.55 11.42
N SER A 134 -16.82 9.00 12.15
CA SER A 134 -15.91 7.97 11.64
C SER A 134 -16.63 6.65 11.47
N SER A 135 -17.46 6.28 12.44
CA SER A 135 -18.27 5.06 12.34
C SER A 135 -19.29 5.15 11.22
N ALA A 136 -19.91 6.33 11.00
CA ALA A 136 -20.79 6.56 9.85
C ALA A 136 -20.06 6.53 8.50
N PHE A 137 -18.89 7.18 8.40
CA PHE A 137 -18.07 7.17 7.18
C PHE A 137 -17.53 5.77 6.88
N ARG A 138 -17.04 5.07 7.91
CA ARG A 138 -16.70 3.64 7.83
C ARG A 138 -17.90 2.81 7.40
N GLY A 139 -19.11 3.13 7.91
CA GLY A 139 -20.38 2.58 7.43
C GLY A 139 -20.55 2.69 5.92
N VAL A 140 -20.34 3.89 5.36
CA VAL A 140 -20.41 4.15 3.91
C VAL A 140 -19.30 3.44 3.13
N LEU A 141 -18.06 3.43 3.65
CA LEU A 141 -16.95 2.64 3.08
C LEU A 141 -17.26 1.14 3.06
N THR A 142 -17.98 0.65 4.08
CA THR A 142 -18.37 -0.75 4.24
C THR A 142 -19.61 -1.13 3.43
N ASP A 143 -20.35 -0.16 2.89
CA ASP A 143 -21.53 -0.42 2.08
C ASP A 143 -21.14 -0.84 0.65
N ARG A 144 -22.06 -1.49 -0.08
CA ARG A 144 -21.84 -2.17 -1.38
C ARG A 144 -21.19 -1.33 -2.50
N LEU A 145 -20.96 -0.04 -2.30
CA LEU A 145 -20.50 0.91 -3.30
C LEU A 145 -18.97 0.90 -3.50
N SER A 146 -18.17 0.51 -2.50
CA SER A 146 -16.69 0.63 -2.59
C SER A 146 -15.90 -0.66 -2.38
N VAL A 147 -16.62 -1.73 -2.04
CA VAL A 147 -16.07 -3.07 -1.84
C VAL A 147 -16.53 -3.96 -2.99
N ALA A 148 -15.59 -4.41 -3.82
CA ALA A 148 -15.89 -5.37 -4.86
C ALA A 148 -16.00 -6.77 -4.23
N GLN A 149 -17.16 -7.41 -4.35
CA GLN A 149 -17.41 -8.74 -3.78
C GLN A 149 -17.15 -9.83 -4.82
N TYR A 150 -16.27 -10.77 -4.47
CA TYR A 150 -15.97 -11.95 -5.28
C TYR A 150 -16.19 -13.22 -4.46
N TYR A 151 -16.50 -14.33 -5.14
CA TYR A 151 -16.51 -15.63 -4.48
C TYR A 151 -15.13 -15.95 -3.91
N ASN A 152 -15.13 -16.43 -2.67
CA ASN A 152 -13.90 -16.75 -1.98
C ASN A 152 -13.31 -18.06 -2.49
N PHE A 153 -12.17 -18.01 -3.17
CA PHE A 153 -11.50 -19.24 -3.64
C PHE A 153 -10.84 -20.04 -2.51
N LEU A 154 -10.73 -19.48 -1.30
CA LEU A 154 -10.28 -20.19 -0.09
C LEU A 154 -11.42 -20.95 0.61
N LYS A 155 -12.67 -20.82 0.13
CA LYS A 155 -13.83 -21.36 0.82
C LYS A 155 -13.68 -22.84 1.13
N GLY A 156 -13.88 -23.16 2.41
CA GLY A 156 -13.88 -24.52 2.91
C GLY A 156 -12.49 -25.11 3.17
N LEU A 157 -11.40 -24.44 2.76
CA LEU A 157 -10.05 -24.82 3.20
C LEU A 157 -9.96 -24.79 4.73
N GLN A 158 -8.98 -25.52 5.25
CA GLN A 158 -8.71 -25.59 6.68
C GLN A 158 -7.26 -25.23 6.94
N LEU A 159 -7.05 -24.40 7.95
CA LEU A 159 -5.72 -24.09 8.44
C LEU A 159 -5.06 -25.31 9.07
N HIS A 160 -3.78 -25.48 8.76
CA HIS A 160 -2.94 -26.47 9.41
C HIS A 160 -2.83 -26.15 10.92
N SER A 161 -2.71 -27.17 11.78
CA SER A 161 -2.61 -26.99 13.25
C SER A 161 -1.48 -26.05 13.67
N ASN A 162 -0.39 -26.07 12.90
CA ASN A 162 0.82 -25.30 13.16
C ASN A 162 0.95 -24.09 12.21
N TYR A 163 -0.15 -23.56 11.67
CA TYR A 163 -0.08 -22.42 10.72
C TYR A 163 0.63 -21.19 11.32
N LEU A 164 0.59 -21.01 12.64
CA LEU A 164 1.33 -19.94 13.33
C LEU A 164 2.84 -20.15 13.35
N GLU A 165 3.34 -21.37 13.13
CA GLU A 165 4.79 -21.62 13.01
C GLU A 165 5.28 -21.40 11.57
N ASN A 166 4.36 -21.22 10.61
CA ASN A 166 4.70 -21.01 9.21
C ASN A 166 5.27 -19.60 8.98
N GLU A 167 6.49 -19.52 8.45
CA GLU A 167 7.18 -18.24 8.20
C GLU A 167 6.43 -17.33 7.22
N GLN A 168 5.80 -17.88 6.17
CA GLN A 168 5.06 -17.08 5.19
C GLN A 168 3.79 -16.48 5.81
N PHE A 169 3.09 -17.27 6.63
CA PHE A 169 1.91 -16.78 7.35
C PHE A 169 2.29 -15.67 8.33
N GLN A 170 3.32 -15.88 9.14
CA GLN A 170 3.79 -14.88 10.11
C GLN A 170 4.25 -13.59 9.45
N ARG A 171 4.90 -13.67 8.27
CA ARG A 171 5.36 -12.50 7.52
C ARG A 171 4.24 -11.52 7.15
N TRP A 172 3.03 -12.03 6.96
CA TRP A 172 1.88 -11.23 6.52
C TRP A 172 0.78 -11.16 7.59
N LYS A 173 1.13 -11.42 8.85
CA LYS A 173 0.22 -11.45 9.99
C LYS A 173 -0.17 -10.02 10.38
N ALA A 174 -1.34 -9.57 9.91
CA ALA A 174 -1.77 -8.19 10.05
C ALA A 174 -2.42 -7.87 11.41
N THR A 175 -3.08 -8.82 12.08
CA THR A 175 -3.87 -8.51 13.29
C THR A 175 -3.88 -9.63 14.33
N VAL A 176 -4.33 -9.31 15.56
CA VAL A 176 -4.55 -10.29 16.65
C VAL A 176 -5.56 -11.37 16.25
N LEU A 177 -6.48 -11.07 15.32
CA LEU A 177 -7.45 -12.03 14.80
C LEU A 177 -6.77 -13.17 14.04
N ASP A 178 -5.54 -12.98 13.57
CA ASP A 178 -4.77 -14.02 12.91
C ASP A 178 -4.34 -15.15 13.86
N CYS A 179 -4.52 -15.01 15.18
CA CYS A 179 -4.36 -16.09 16.15
C CYS A 179 -5.63 -16.96 16.29
N CYS A 180 -6.75 -16.53 15.73
CA CYS A 180 -8.05 -17.20 15.84
C CYS A 180 -8.41 -17.85 14.48
N PRO A 181 -8.14 -19.16 14.28
CA PRO A 181 -8.31 -19.81 12.97
C PRO A 181 -9.75 -19.74 12.45
N ASN A 182 -10.73 -19.87 13.34
CA ASN A 182 -12.16 -19.77 13.00
C ASN A 182 -12.57 -18.35 12.59
N GLN A 183 -11.71 -17.36 12.82
CA GLN A 183 -11.90 -15.97 12.45
C GLN A 183 -11.05 -15.57 11.24
N LEU A 184 -10.60 -16.53 10.43
CA LEU A 184 -9.82 -16.28 9.20
C LEU A 184 -10.66 -16.46 7.94
N THR A 185 -10.11 -16.00 6.82
CA THR A 185 -10.81 -15.77 5.54
C THR A 185 -11.44 -17.02 4.93
N GLU A 186 -11.00 -18.21 5.32
CA GLU A 186 -11.42 -19.49 4.74
C GLU A 186 -12.91 -19.83 4.96
N HIS A 187 -13.57 -19.18 5.92
CA HIS A 187 -14.96 -19.45 6.31
C HIS A 187 -16.01 -18.57 5.62
N GLU A 188 -15.59 -17.51 4.93
CA GLU A 188 -16.52 -16.59 4.26
C GLU A 188 -16.87 -17.08 2.86
N ASP A 189 -18.13 -16.89 2.44
CA ASP A 189 -18.57 -17.22 1.08
C ASP A 189 -17.99 -16.27 0.03
N HIS A 190 -17.76 -15.02 0.43
CA HIS A 190 -17.30 -13.95 -0.45
C HIS A 190 -16.16 -13.19 0.22
N VAL A 191 -15.24 -12.68 -0.60
CA VAL A 191 -14.18 -11.77 -0.20
C VAL A 191 -14.50 -10.39 -0.75
N GLY A 192 -14.47 -9.39 0.13
CA GLY A 192 -14.46 -7.99 -0.26
C GLY A 192 -13.05 -7.54 -0.60
N LEU A 193 -12.87 -6.97 -1.78
CA LEU A 193 -11.60 -6.37 -2.22
C LEU A 193 -11.75 -4.86 -2.34
N VAL A 194 -10.75 -4.14 -1.81
CA VAL A 194 -10.73 -2.68 -1.78
C VAL A 194 -9.37 -2.14 -2.18
N ASP A 195 -9.32 -0.86 -2.52
CA ASP A 195 -8.08 -0.16 -2.80
C ASP A 195 -7.03 -0.26 -1.68
N ALA A 196 -5.78 -0.57 -2.02
CA ALA A 196 -4.67 -0.51 -1.08
C ALA A 196 -4.47 0.92 -0.52
N GLY A 197 -4.81 1.94 -1.33
CA GLY A 197 -4.77 3.34 -0.92
C GLY A 197 -5.68 3.68 0.27
N PHE A 198 -6.68 2.85 0.61
CA PHE A 198 -7.46 3.03 1.84
C PHE A 198 -6.66 2.77 3.12
N PHE A 199 -5.54 2.06 3.03
CA PHE A 199 -4.73 1.64 4.17
C PHE A 199 -3.32 2.22 4.15
N ILE A 200 -2.50 1.73 3.21
CA ILE A 200 -1.11 2.13 3.01
C ILE A 200 -0.93 2.26 1.51
N ASN A 201 -0.65 3.47 1.03
CA ASN A 201 -0.48 3.76 -0.39
C ASN A 201 0.89 3.26 -0.89
N THR A 202 1.04 1.94 -0.97
CA THR A 202 2.26 1.27 -1.43
C THR A 202 1.94 0.04 -2.26
N SER A 203 2.76 -0.20 -3.28
CA SER A 203 2.70 -1.38 -4.14
C SER A 203 3.85 -2.36 -3.88
N CYS A 204 4.68 -2.13 -2.86
CA CYS A 204 5.83 -2.98 -2.55
C CYS A 204 5.54 -4.42 -2.04
N PRO A 205 4.41 -4.77 -1.38
CA PRO A 205 4.31 -6.07 -0.70
C PRO A 205 4.62 -7.30 -1.59
N PRO A 206 4.15 -7.41 -2.84
CA PRO A 206 4.54 -8.56 -3.68
C PRO A 206 5.93 -8.55 -4.26
N LEU A 207 6.63 -7.40 -4.21
CA LEU A 207 8.07 -7.36 -4.47
C LEU A 207 8.85 -7.97 -3.29
N LEU A 208 8.29 -7.91 -2.08
CA LEU A 208 8.90 -8.40 -0.84
C LEU A 208 8.58 -9.88 -0.54
N ARG A 209 8.04 -10.63 -1.51
CA ARG A 209 7.97 -12.09 -1.46
C ARG A 209 9.40 -12.68 -1.53
N LYS A 210 9.74 -13.60 -0.62
CA LYS A 210 11.10 -14.20 -0.54
C LYS A 210 11.51 -14.83 -1.88
N GLU A 211 10.56 -15.43 -2.59
CA GLU A 211 10.78 -16.12 -3.86
C GLU A 211 11.20 -15.17 -5.00
N ARG A 212 10.91 -13.87 -4.87
CA ARG A 212 11.21 -12.86 -5.91
C ARG A 212 12.66 -12.40 -5.88
N LYS A 213 13.35 -12.52 -4.74
CA LYS A 213 14.77 -12.13 -4.56
C LYS A 213 15.08 -10.76 -5.16
N VAL A 214 14.24 -9.76 -4.86
CA VAL A 214 14.39 -8.40 -5.37
C VAL A 214 15.58 -7.74 -4.69
N ASP A 215 16.50 -7.19 -5.47
CA ASP A 215 17.69 -6.53 -4.93
C ASP A 215 17.61 -5.01 -4.92
N ILE A 216 16.81 -4.43 -5.82
CA ILE A 216 16.61 -2.98 -5.96
C ILE A 216 15.12 -2.73 -6.22
N ILE A 217 14.57 -1.74 -5.54
CA ILE A 217 13.23 -1.21 -5.77
C ILE A 217 13.36 0.25 -6.22
N LEU A 218 12.82 0.57 -7.40
CA LEU A 218 12.57 1.95 -7.81
C LEU A 218 11.14 2.31 -7.37
N HIS A 219 11.02 3.10 -6.33
CA HIS A 219 9.76 3.49 -5.73
C HIS A 219 9.37 4.89 -6.21
N LEU A 220 8.39 4.94 -7.12
CA LEU A 220 7.80 6.18 -7.61
C LEU A 220 6.56 6.49 -6.76
N SER A 221 6.58 7.62 -6.07
CA SER A 221 5.46 8.07 -5.23
C SER A 221 4.66 9.17 -5.92
N TYR A 222 3.35 8.98 -5.93
CA TYR A 222 2.38 9.90 -6.54
C TYR A 222 1.19 10.10 -5.58
N SER A 223 1.48 10.36 -4.30
CA SER A 223 0.42 10.66 -3.32
C SER A 223 -0.17 12.04 -3.55
N GLY A 224 -1.46 12.19 -3.27
CA GLY A 224 -2.11 13.50 -3.23
C GLY A 224 -1.85 14.11 -1.86
N GLY A 225 -0.84 14.97 -1.76
CA GLY A 225 -0.41 15.59 -0.50
C GLY A 225 1.05 15.23 -0.16
N SER A 226 1.29 14.64 1.01
CA SER A 226 2.66 14.33 1.46
C SER A 226 3.29 13.23 0.61
N GLN A 227 4.36 13.56 -0.10
CA GLN A 227 5.07 12.60 -0.95
C GLN A 227 5.78 11.49 -0.16
N THR A 228 6.16 11.78 1.09
CA THR A 228 7.03 10.93 1.91
C THR A 228 6.25 10.05 2.89
N LEU A 229 5.09 10.51 3.37
CA LEU A 229 4.30 9.84 4.40
C LEU A 229 3.93 8.38 4.03
N PRO A 230 3.45 8.06 2.81
CA PRO A 230 3.15 6.68 2.46
C PRO A 230 4.34 5.73 2.57
N LEU A 231 5.55 6.21 2.27
CA LEU A 231 6.77 5.42 2.39
C LEU A 231 7.12 5.17 3.86
N GLU A 232 7.02 6.19 4.72
CA GLU A 232 7.25 6.06 6.16
C GLU A 232 6.30 5.05 6.80
N GLU A 233 5.02 5.11 6.43
CA GLU A 233 3.99 4.18 6.90
C GLU A 233 4.23 2.74 6.43
N ALA A 234 4.65 2.58 5.17
CA ALA A 234 5.04 1.27 4.64
C ALA A 234 6.26 0.72 5.39
N CYS A 235 7.28 1.54 5.65
CA CYS A 235 8.46 1.13 6.41
C CYS A 235 8.12 0.70 7.83
N LYS A 236 7.26 1.46 8.52
CA LYS A 236 6.75 1.10 9.85
C LYS A 236 6.06 -0.26 9.81
N PHE A 237 5.14 -0.46 8.85
CA PHE A 237 4.46 -1.74 8.68
C PHE A 237 5.44 -2.89 8.43
N TYR A 238 6.44 -2.72 7.55
CA TYR A 238 7.43 -3.77 7.29
C TYR A 238 8.29 -4.08 8.51
N SER A 239 8.68 -3.07 9.28
CA SER A 239 9.45 -3.25 10.51
C SER A 239 8.65 -4.03 11.57
N GLU A 240 7.37 -3.71 11.77
CA GLU A 240 6.49 -4.42 12.71
C GLU A 240 6.29 -5.90 12.32
N GLN A 241 6.33 -6.19 11.01
CA GLN A 241 6.17 -7.54 10.46
C GLN A 241 7.50 -8.31 10.35
N GLY A 242 8.64 -7.70 10.70
CA GLY A 242 9.96 -8.28 10.51
C GLY A 242 10.32 -8.53 9.03
N ILE A 243 9.70 -7.79 8.10
CA ILE A 243 10.00 -7.85 6.68
C ILE A 243 11.27 -7.02 6.41
N PRO A 244 12.33 -7.60 5.84
CA PRO A 244 13.53 -6.83 5.47
C PRO A 244 13.19 -5.72 4.48
N PHE A 245 13.42 -4.48 4.89
CA PHE A 245 13.26 -3.27 4.08
C PHE A 245 14.25 -2.20 4.57
N PRO A 246 14.75 -1.30 3.70
CA PRO A 246 15.69 -0.28 4.12
C PRO A 246 15.13 0.62 5.22
N ASN A 247 15.99 1.02 6.15
CA ASN A 247 15.65 2.08 7.10
C ASN A 247 15.60 3.42 6.36
N VAL A 248 14.38 3.88 6.07
CA VAL A 248 14.14 5.17 5.42
C VAL A 248 14.11 6.26 6.50
N VAL A 249 15.17 7.07 6.54
CA VAL A 249 15.26 8.24 7.43
C VAL A 249 15.33 9.49 6.56
N LEU A 250 14.26 10.27 6.55
CA LEU A 250 14.19 11.57 5.89
C LEU A 250 14.31 12.67 6.95
N THR A 251 15.15 13.67 6.70
CA THR A 251 15.29 14.81 7.62
C THR A 251 14.05 15.70 7.55
N GLU A 252 13.83 16.54 8.56
CA GLU A 252 12.74 17.54 8.52
C GLU A 252 12.89 18.52 7.34
N GLU A 253 14.13 18.77 6.91
CA GLU A 253 14.40 19.55 5.69
C GLU A 253 13.97 18.79 4.44
N ASP A 254 14.27 17.49 4.33
CA ASP A 254 13.85 16.65 3.21
C ASP A 254 12.32 16.53 3.12
N LYS A 255 11.62 16.54 4.26
CA LYS A 255 10.15 16.52 4.28
C LYS A 255 9.56 17.84 3.80
N LYS A 256 10.19 18.96 4.16
CA LYS A 256 9.75 20.30 3.77
C LYS A 256 10.08 20.62 2.32
N ASN A 257 11.28 20.23 1.88
CA ASN A 257 11.83 20.50 0.56
C ASN A 257 12.37 19.18 -0.05
N PRO A 258 11.47 18.27 -0.47
CA PRO A 258 11.86 16.98 -1.02
C PRO A 258 12.59 17.13 -2.36
N LYS A 259 13.69 16.39 -2.50
CA LYS A 259 14.50 16.27 -3.71
C LYS A 259 13.92 15.26 -4.67
N GLU A 260 14.37 15.25 -5.92
CA GLU A 260 13.82 14.36 -6.93
C GLU A 260 14.14 12.87 -6.69
N CYS A 261 15.22 12.55 -5.96
CA CYS A 261 15.62 11.18 -5.69
C CYS A 261 16.35 11.00 -4.35
N TYR A 262 16.06 9.90 -3.67
CA TYR A 262 16.74 9.45 -2.46
C TYR A 262 17.20 8.00 -2.64
N TYR A 263 18.43 7.71 -2.22
CA TYR A 263 18.98 6.35 -2.25
C TYR A 263 19.16 5.83 -0.83
N PHE A 264 18.42 4.78 -0.48
CA PHE A 264 18.53 4.07 0.79
C PHE A 264 19.11 2.68 0.55
N ASN A 265 20.14 2.34 1.32
CA ASN A 265 20.71 1.00 1.35
C ASN A 265 20.87 0.54 2.80
N GLN A 266 20.87 -0.77 3.01
CA GLN A 266 21.09 -1.39 4.31
C GLN A 266 22.26 -2.36 4.19
N THR A 267 23.38 -2.03 4.82
CA THR A 267 24.54 -2.93 4.86
C THR A 267 24.33 -4.04 5.90
N GLY A 268 24.70 -5.28 5.57
CA GLY A 268 24.69 -6.40 6.51
C GLY A 268 23.42 -7.27 6.50
N THR A 269 22.40 -6.93 5.71
CA THR A 269 21.19 -7.73 5.50
C THR A 269 21.04 -8.13 4.04
N PRO A 270 21.54 -9.32 3.62
CA PRO A 270 21.52 -9.74 2.21
C PRO A 270 20.14 -9.83 1.58
N GLU A 271 19.10 -10.07 2.39
CA GLU A 271 17.70 -10.17 1.96
C GLU A 271 17.00 -8.81 1.81
N CYS A 272 17.64 -7.71 2.22
CA CYS A 272 17.07 -6.38 2.16
C CYS A 272 17.34 -5.74 0.78
N PRO A 273 16.31 -5.34 0.03
CA PRO A 273 16.50 -4.65 -1.25
C PRO A 273 17.05 -3.24 -1.00
N ASP A 274 17.87 -2.74 -1.93
CA ASP A 274 18.17 -1.31 -2.02
C ASP A 274 16.92 -0.56 -2.52
N LEU A 275 16.73 0.69 -2.09
CA LEU A 275 15.58 1.50 -2.44
C LEU A 275 16.01 2.83 -3.04
N LEU A 276 15.56 3.11 -4.25
CA LEU A 276 15.58 4.44 -4.84
C LEU A 276 14.17 5.01 -4.80
N PHE A 277 14.00 6.09 -4.03
CA PHE A 277 12.72 6.74 -3.81
C PHE A 277 12.63 8.03 -4.63
N PHE A 278 11.59 8.14 -5.45
CA PHE A 278 11.29 9.28 -6.30
C PHE A 278 9.95 9.88 -5.88
N PRO A 279 9.93 10.94 -5.06
CA PRO A 279 8.72 11.69 -4.78
C PRO A 279 8.30 12.53 -6.00
N LEU A 280 7.00 12.79 -6.17
CA LEU A 280 6.54 13.73 -7.19
C LEU A 280 6.79 15.17 -6.74
N VAL A 281 7.89 15.75 -7.21
CA VAL A 281 8.34 17.09 -6.83
C VAL A 281 8.78 17.87 -8.05
N ASN A 282 8.55 19.18 -8.03
CA ASN A 282 9.10 20.12 -9.01
C ASN A 282 10.22 20.94 -8.37
N ASP A 283 11.38 20.29 -8.17
CA ASP A 283 12.57 20.92 -7.57
C ASP A 283 13.43 21.60 -8.64
N THR A 284 14.36 20.89 -9.30
CA THR A 284 15.25 21.53 -10.28
C THR A 284 14.58 21.74 -11.65
N PHE A 285 13.53 20.97 -11.99
CA PHE A 285 12.84 21.07 -13.29
C PHE A 285 12.26 22.47 -13.59
N GLN A 286 11.90 23.23 -12.55
CA GLN A 286 11.44 24.60 -12.73
C GLN A 286 12.51 25.52 -13.36
N HIS A 287 13.79 25.16 -13.25
CA HIS A 287 14.93 25.92 -13.75
C HIS A 287 15.63 25.27 -14.95
N TYR A 288 15.46 23.96 -15.15
CA TYR A 288 16.14 23.19 -16.17
C TYR A 288 15.13 22.48 -17.06
N ARG A 289 15.34 22.53 -18.38
CA ARG A 289 14.49 21.80 -19.34
C ARG A 289 14.94 20.35 -19.54
N ALA A 290 16.23 20.10 -19.35
CA ALA A 290 16.87 18.79 -19.42
C ALA A 290 18.07 18.77 -18.45
N PRO A 291 18.59 17.60 -18.05
CA PRO A 291 19.70 17.51 -17.11
C PRO A 291 20.90 18.36 -17.58
N GLY A 292 21.27 19.37 -16.79
CA GLY A 292 22.36 20.31 -17.10
C GLY A 292 22.01 21.43 -18.09
N GLU A 293 20.82 21.44 -18.70
CA GLU A 293 20.37 22.48 -19.63
C GLU A 293 19.39 23.45 -18.98
N LYS A 294 19.86 24.68 -18.72
CA LYS A 294 19.01 25.74 -18.16
C LYS A 294 17.92 26.13 -19.14
N ARG A 295 16.74 26.41 -18.60
CA ARG A 295 15.57 26.87 -19.35
C ARG A 295 15.75 28.34 -19.77
N ASN A 296 15.26 28.68 -20.95
CA ASN A 296 15.28 30.06 -21.46
C ASN A 296 14.11 30.88 -20.90
N ASN A 297 14.17 32.21 -20.98
CA ASN A 297 13.11 33.09 -20.49
C ASN A 297 11.75 32.82 -21.15
N ASP A 298 11.73 32.45 -22.43
CA ASP A 298 10.50 32.14 -23.18
C ASP A 298 9.86 30.81 -22.76
N GLU A 299 10.61 29.96 -22.07
CA GLU A 299 10.19 28.61 -21.70
C GLU A 299 9.81 28.50 -20.22
N ILE A 300 9.93 29.57 -19.41
CA ILE A 300 9.76 29.54 -17.95
C ILE A 300 8.42 28.91 -17.54
N ASP A 301 7.33 29.19 -18.26
CA ASP A 301 6.00 28.72 -17.90
C ASP A 301 5.84 27.20 -18.04
N ALA A 302 6.62 26.55 -18.91
CA ALA A 302 6.62 25.09 -19.02
C ALA A 302 7.37 24.40 -17.86
N GLY A 303 8.19 25.12 -17.08
CA GLY A 303 8.78 24.62 -15.83
C GLY A 303 7.88 24.83 -14.59
N LYS A 304 6.80 25.62 -14.72
CA LYS A 304 5.86 25.87 -13.62
C LYS A 304 4.83 24.74 -13.54
N VAL A 305 5.18 23.72 -12.78
CA VAL A 305 4.31 22.57 -12.50
C VAL A 305 3.98 22.56 -11.01
N ASP A 306 2.73 22.85 -10.67
CA ASP A 306 2.25 22.85 -9.29
C ASP A 306 1.68 21.47 -8.94
N VAL A 307 2.48 20.65 -8.26
CA VAL A 307 2.12 19.27 -7.83
C VAL A 307 1.79 19.15 -6.35
N SER A 308 1.88 20.24 -5.59
CA SER A 308 1.79 20.21 -4.12
C SER A 308 0.70 21.10 -3.54
N SER A 309 0.25 22.14 -4.26
CA SER A 309 -0.77 23.03 -3.72
C SER A 309 -2.17 22.41 -3.74
N ILE A 310 -3.04 22.93 -2.88
CA ILE A 310 -4.47 22.55 -2.81
C ILE A 310 -5.19 22.81 -4.14
N ASN A 311 -4.74 23.81 -4.91
CA ASN A 311 -5.32 24.19 -6.19
C ASN A 311 -4.61 23.53 -7.39
N SER A 312 -3.74 22.56 -7.13
CA SER A 312 -3.03 21.83 -8.16
C SER A 312 -4.01 21.22 -9.18
N PRO A 313 -3.73 21.32 -10.49
CA PRO A 313 -4.53 20.66 -11.51
C PRO A 313 -4.34 19.13 -11.52
N TYR A 314 -3.47 18.59 -10.65
CA TYR A 314 -3.15 17.16 -10.54
C TYR A 314 -3.76 16.49 -9.30
N GLY A 315 -4.75 17.14 -8.68
CA GLY A 315 -5.48 16.55 -7.56
C GLY A 315 -6.06 15.18 -7.93
N THR A 316 -5.98 14.20 -7.01
CA THR A 316 -6.36 12.79 -7.25
C THR A 316 -7.77 12.62 -7.81
N HIS A 317 -8.68 13.55 -7.54
CA HIS A 317 -10.08 13.52 -7.99
C HIS A 317 -10.29 14.06 -9.42
N LEU A 318 -9.28 14.71 -10.00
CA LEU A 318 -9.35 15.31 -11.33
C LEU A 318 -9.06 14.23 -12.38
N LEU A 319 -10.08 13.89 -13.15
CA LEU A 319 -10.02 12.90 -14.23
C LEU A 319 -9.85 13.52 -15.62
N THR A 320 -9.82 14.85 -15.70
CA THR A 320 -9.68 15.59 -16.95
C THR A 320 -8.48 16.51 -16.86
N TYR A 321 -7.58 16.41 -17.84
CA TYR A 321 -6.40 17.25 -17.97
C TYR A 321 -6.49 18.04 -19.26
N SER A 322 -6.03 19.29 -19.26
CA SER A 322 -5.66 19.96 -20.50
C SER A 322 -4.38 19.33 -21.06
N ASP A 323 -4.19 19.42 -22.37
CA ASP A 323 -2.98 18.91 -23.04
C ASP A 323 -1.71 19.50 -22.40
N ASP A 324 -1.71 20.81 -22.10
CA ASP A 324 -0.59 21.49 -21.44
C ASP A 324 -0.29 20.95 -20.04
N ASN A 325 -1.30 20.71 -19.20
CA ASN A 325 -1.08 20.15 -17.86
C ASN A 325 -0.59 18.70 -17.96
N PHE A 326 -1.16 17.91 -18.88
CA PHE A 326 -0.72 16.55 -19.12
C PHE A 326 0.76 16.50 -19.51
N ASP A 327 1.15 17.28 -20.53
CA ASP A 327 2.53 17.34 -21.02
C ASP A 327 3.48 17.82 -19.92
N LYS A 328 3.10 18.82 -19.13
CA LYS A 328 3.90 19.31 -18.00
C LYS A 328 4.18 18.23 -16.97
N LEU A 329 3.19 17.45 -16.57
CA LEU A 329 3.37 16.38 -15.59
C LEU A 329 4.24 15.24 -16.14
N VAL A 330 4.05 14.86 -17.41
CA VAL A 330 4.87 13.85 -18.08
C VAL A 330 6.32 14.30 -18.17
N ASN A 331 6.56 15.53 -18.65
CA ASN A 331 7.90 16.10 -18.79
C ASN A 331 8.61 16.24 -17.44
N LEU A 332 7.90 16.68 -16.39
CA LEU A 332 8.43 16.72 -15.03
C LEU A 332 8.87 15.33 -14.56
N SER A 333 8.00 14.33 -14.74
CA SER A 333 8.26 12.96 -14.30
C SER A 333 9.44 12.36 -15.05
N GLU A 334 9.53 12.57 -16.37
CA GLU A 334 10.66 12.13 -17.19
C GLU A 334 11.96 12.81 -16.75
N TYR A 335 11.95 14.13 -16.59
CA TYR A 335 13.12 14.89 -16.15
C TYR A 335 13.65 14.38 -14.80
N ASN A 336 12.78 14.17 -13.80
CA ASN A 336 13.19 13.73 -12.47
C ASN A 336 13.96 12.38 -12.53
N ILE A 337 13.56 11.48 -13.43
CA ILE A 337 14.27 10.21 -13.67
C ILE A 337 15.60 10.45 -14.39
N LEU A 338 15.59 11.20 -15.49
CA LEU A 338 16.80 11.46 -16.29
C LEU A 338 17.87 12.20 -15.50
N ASN A 339 17.48 13.20 -14.70
CA ASN A 339 18.38 13.99 -13.88
C ASN A 339 19.09 13.14 -12.81
N ASN A 340 18.45 12.06 -12.36
CA ASN A 340 18.95 11.15 -11.34
C ASN A 340 19.45 9.81 -11.90
N GLN A 341 19.72 9.72 -13.21
CA GLN A 341 20.28 8.53 -13.84
C GLN A 341 21.54 8.02 -13.13
N HIS A 342 22.39 8.94 -12.66
CA HIS A 342 23.63 8.60 -11.96
C HIS A 342 23.37 7.82 -10.64
N MET A 343 22.31 8.15 -9.89
CA MET A 343 21.93 7.42 -8.66
C MET A 343 21.40 6.02 -8.98
N ILE A 344 20.63 5.88 -10.06
CA ILE A 344 20.14 4.57 -10.55
C ILE A 344 21.34 3.68 -10.90
N LEU A 345 22.30 4.22 -11.65
CA LEU A 345 23.53 3.49 -12.01
C LEU A 345 24.36 3.14 -10.76
N GLN A 346 24.48 4.06 -9.80
CA GLN A 346 25.18 3.81 -8.53
C GLN A 346 24.57 2.64 -7.76
N ALA A 347 23.24 2.60 -7.61
CA ALA A 347 22.55 1.50 -6.93
C ALA A 347 22.74 0.16 -7.67
N LEU A 348 22.64 0.16 -9.00
CA LEU A 348 22.89 -1.03 -9.83
C LEU A 348 24.33 -1.55 -9.64
N HIS A 349 25.32 -0.65 -9.67
CA HIS A 349 26.72 -1.02 -9.44
C HIS A 349 26.95 -1.59 -8.03
N ALA A 350 26.35 -0.99 -7.01
CA ALA A 350 26.43 -1.46 -5.63
C ALA A 350 25.88 -2.89 -5.49
N VAL A 351 24.70 -3.15 -6.05
CA VAL A 351 24.07 -4.47 -6.02
C VAL A 351 24.86 -5.52 -6.80
N VAL A 352 25.35 -5.20 -8.00
CA VAL A 352 26.18 -6.13 -8.79
C VAL A 352 27.45 -6.48 -8.02
N THR A 353 28.08 -5.51 -7.37
CA THR A 353 29.28 -5.72 -6.55
C THR A 353 28.97 -6.62 -5.35
N ARG A 354 27.88 -6.36 -4.63
CA ARG A 354 27.40 -7.20 -3.52
C ARG A 354 27.15 -8.64 -3.95
N LYS A 355 26.49 -8.84 -5.10
CA LYS A 355 26.26 -10.19 -5.63
C LYS A 355 27.54 -10.93 -5.97
N ARG A 356 28.52 -10.25 -6.60
CA ARG A 356 29.82 -10.87 -6.92
C ARG A 356 30.63 -11.30 -5.70
N GLN A 357 30.34 -10.78 -4.51
CA GLN A 357 31.01 -11.20 -3.27
C GLN A 357 30.33 -12.41 -2.61
N HIS A 358 29.11 -12.75 -3.01
CA HIS A 358 28.32 -13.86 -2.48
C HIS A 358 28.18 -15.05 -3.43
N TYR A 359 28.74 -14.93 -4.64
CA TYR A 359 29.03 -16.04 -5.56
C TYR A 359 30.53 -16.26 -5.61
#